data_AF-A0A4Y2N3J0-F1
#
_entry.id   AF-A0A4Y2N3J0-F1
#
_cell.length_a   1.000
_cell.length_b   1.000
_cell.length_c   1.000
_cell.angle_alpha   90.00
_cell.angle_beta   90.00
_cell.angle_gamma   90.00
#
_symmetry.space_group_name_H-M   'P 1'
#
loop_
_entity.id
_entity.type
_entity.pdbx_description
1 polymer ?
#
loop_
_entity_poly.entity_id
_entity_poly.type
_entity_poly.pdbx_seq_one_letter_code
_entity_poly.pdbx_strand_id
1 'polypeptide(L)'
;MMKNWTTFFTNVLFRKGVPISGIMVLHKALNSNSKLVGGKEFQSSSGWLEKFKNRHGIRQLSIVGEKMSSDIEAGNSFTAELQDMIVKEKLTSDQI
;
A
#
# COMPACT_ATOMS: atom_id res chain seq x y z
N MET A 1 -7.40 -12.05 -27.71
CA MET A 1 -8.17 -10.86 -27.32
C MET A 1 -8.00 -10.63 -25.82
N MET A 2 -7.01 -9.85 -25.38
CA MET A 2 -6.73 -9.48 -23.96
C MET A 2 -5.86 -8.20 -23.86
N LYS A 3 -5.87 -7.31 -24.87
CA LYS A 3 -4.85 -6.24 -25.02
C LYS A 3 -5.26 -4.86 -24.48
N ASN A 4 -6.49 -4.70 -23.99
CA ASN A 4 -7.12 -3.39 -23.77
C ASN A 4 -7.35 -3.02 -22.30
N TRP A 5 -7.67 -3.98 -21.41
CA TRP A 5 -8.06 -3.64 -20.03
C TRP A 5 -6.87 -3.44 -19.07
N THR A 6 -5.82 -4.25 -19.22
CA THR A 6 -4.58 -4.13 -18.43
C THR A 6 -3.90 -2.80 -18.73
N THR A 7 -3.86 -2.44 -20.01
CA THR A 7 -3.35 -1.17 -20.54
C THR A 7 -4.04 0.04 -19.92
N PHE A 8 -5.36 0.01 -19.68
CA PHE A 8 -6.08 1.16 -19.12
C PHE A 8 -5.83 1.34 -17.62
N PHE A 9 -5.83 0.24 -16.85
CA PHE A 9 -5.66 0.32 -15.40
C PHE A 9 -4.21 0.63 -15.02
N THR A 10 -3.24 0.03 -15.72
CA THR A 10 -1.83 0.29 -15.45
C THR A 10 -1.39 1.61 -16.06
N ASN A 11 -1.63 1.92 -17.34
CA ASN A 11 -1.09 3.15 -17.95
C ASN A 11 -1.65 4.44 -17.36
N VAL A 12 -2.91 4.49 -16.92
CA VAL A 12 -3.50 5.75 -16.42
C VAL A 12 -2.97 6.09 -15.03
N LEU A 13 -2.87 5.10 -14.13
CA LEU A 13 -2.45 5.31 -12.75
C LEU A 13 -0.92 5.34 -12.61
N PHE A 14 -0.18 4.48 -13.33
CA PHE A 14 1.30 4.51 -13.30
C PHE A 14 1.85 5.80 -13.90
N ARG A 15 1.30 6.30 -15.01
CA ARG A 15 1.79 7.56 -15.61
C ARG A 15 1.55 8.78 -14.73
N LYS A 16 0.57 8.71 -13.83
CA LYS A 16 0.29 9.77 -12.85
C LYS A 16 1.15 9.65 -11.59
N GLY A 17 2.05 8.67 -11.51
CA GLY A 17 2.93 8.46 -10.36
C GLY A 17 2.20 8.03 -9.08
N VAL A 18 0.95 7.57 -9.18
CA VAL A 18 0.16 7.18 -8.01
C VAL A 18 0.56 5.76 -7.60
N PRO A 19 0.99 5.53 -6.35
CA PRO A 19 1.28 4.19 -5.86
C PRO A 19 0.02 3.32 -5.89
N ILE A 20 0.14 2.08 -6.39
CA ILE A 20 -0.96 1.14 -6.46
C ILE A 20 -0.61 -0.09 -5.63
N SER A 21 -1.45 -0.41 -4.64
CA SER A 21 -1.32 -1.63 -3.85
C SER A 21 -1.68 -2.87 -4.65
N GLY A 22 -1.03 -4.00 -4.34
CA GLY A 22 -1.38 -5.31 -4.91
C GLY A 22 -2.85 -5.69 -4.69
N ILE A 23 -3.43 -5.33 -3.54
CA ILE A 23 -4.85 -5.59 -3.22
C ILE A 23 -5.78 -4.84 -4.16
N MET A 24 -5.44 -3.61 -4.54
CA MET A 24 -6.24 -2.80 -5.47
C MET A 24 -6.27 -3.45 -6.86
N VAL A 25 -5.15 -4.03 -7.29
CA VAL A 25 -5.05 -4.78 -8.56
C VAL A 25 -5.92 -6.04 -8.51
N LEU A 26 -5.88 -6.79 -7.40
CA LEU A 26 -6.69 -7.99 -7.20
C LEU A 26 -8.19 -7.66 -7.23
N HIS A 27 -8.64 -6.68 -6.44
CA HIS A 27 -10.04 -6.25 -6.42
C HIS A 27 -10.53 -5.78 -7.79
N LYS A 28 -9.72 -5.02 -8.52
CA LYS A 28 -10.10 -4.58 -9.86
C LYS A 28 -10.21 -5.76 -10.82
N ALA A 29 -9.28 -6.72 -10.76
CA ALA A 29 -9.30 -7.91 -11.60
C ALA A 29 -10.54 -8.77 -11.35
N LEU A 30 -10.94 -8.95 -10.08
CA LEU A 30 -12.18 -9.65 -9.70
C LEU A 30 -13.43 -8.95 -10.25
N ASN A 31 -13.55 -7.64 -10.02
CA ASN A 31 -14.67 -6.83 -10.52
C ASN A 31 -14.74 -6.77 -12.05
N SER A 32 -13.59 -6.87 -12.72
CA SER A 32 -13.52 -6.95 -14.19
C SER A 32 -13.89 -8.33 -14.70
N ASN A 33 -13.50 -9.41 -14.02
CA ASN A 33 -13.85 -10.77 -14.40
C ASN A 33 -15.37 -11.02 -14.35
N SER A 34 -16.04 -10.56 -13.30
CA SER A 34 -17.50 -10.69 -13.16
C SER A 34 -18.27 -9.98 -14.29
N LYS A 35 -17.71 -8.89 -14.83
CA LYS A 35 -18.33 -8.08 -15.88
C LYS A 35 -18.06 -8.57 -17.31
N LEU A 36 -16.99 -9.34 -17.53
CA LEU A 36 -16.50 -9.66 -18.88
C LEU A 36 -16.60 -11.14 -19.27
N VAL A 37 -16.53 -12.07 -18.32
CA VAL A 37 -16.32 -13.51 -18.65
C VAL A 37 -17.45 -14.42 -18.16
N GLY A 38 -18.41 -13.92 -17.38
CA GLY A 38 -19.63 -14.68 -17.07
C GLY A 38 -19.35 -16.05 -16.42
N GLY A 39 -18.63 -16.07 -15.30
CA GLY A 39 -18.78 -17.18 -14.34
C GLY A 39 -17.68 -18.25 -14.26
N LYS A 40 -16.47 -18.04 -14.78
CA LYS A 40 -15.32 -18.83 -14.26
C LYS A 40 -14.77 -18.17 -13.01
N GLU A 41 -14.58 -18.97 -11.95
CA GLU A 41 -13.93 -18.58 -10.70
C GLU A 41 -12.51 -18.07 -10.98
N PHE A 42 -12.40 -16.78 -11.29
CA PHE A 42 -11.12 -16.11 -11.34
C PHE A 42 -10.62 -15.98 -9.90
N GLN A 43 -9.78 -16.92 -9.50
CA GLN A 43 -9.05 -16.88 -8.25
C GLN A 43 -7.87 -15.92 -8.43
N SER A 44 -7.99 -14.72 -7.89
CA SER A 44 -6.91 -13.73 -7.88
C SER A 44 -5.85 -14.15 -6.85
N SER A 45 -5.07 -15.18 -7.19
CA SER A 45 -4.03 -15.71 -6.32
C SER A 45 -2.79 -14.79 -6.29
N SER A 46 -1.96 -14.95 -5.27
CA SER A 46 -0.65 -14.30 -5.18
C SER A 46 0.21 -14.60 -6.41
N GLY A 47 0.25 -15.86 -6.86
CA GLY A 47 0.99 -16.28 -8.05
C GLY A 47 0.46 -15.68 -9.36
N TRP A 48 -0.86 -15.43 -9.47
CA TRP A 48 -1.41 -14.69 -10.61
C TRP A 48 -0.94 -13.24 -10.60
N LEU A 49 -0.98 -12.58 -9.45
CA LEU A 49 -0.56 -11.19 -9.30
C LEU A 49 0.93 -11.00 -9.63
N GLU A 50 1.80 -11.90 -9.20
CA GLU A 50 3.23 -11.84 -9.55
C GLU A 50 3.45 -11.98 -11.06
N LYS A 51 2.81 -12.97 -11.70
CA LYS A 51 2.89 -13.14 -13.16
C LYS A 51 2.34 -11.91 -13.91
N PHE A 52 1.26 -11.32 -13.41
CA PHE A 52 0.67 -10.10 -13.95
C PHE A 52 1.64 -8.92 -13.84
N LYS A 53 2.24 -8.72 -12.66
CA LYS A 53 3.24 -7.67 -12.42
C LYS A 53 4.43 -7.83 -13.36
N ASN A 54 4.99 -9.04 -13.46
CA ASN A 54 6.14 -9.35 -14.30
C ASN A 54 5.85 -9.11 -15.78
N ARG A 55 4.69 -9.53 -16.28
CA ARG A 55 4.28 -9.34 -17.69
C ARG A 55 4.14 -7.87 -18.07
N HIS A 56 3.73 -7.02 -17.14
CA HIS A 56 3.46 -5.62 -17.38
C HIS A 56 4.53 -4.67 -16.83
N GLY A 57 5.66 -5.20 -16.35
CA GLY A 57 6.74 -4.41 -15.79
C GLY A 57 6.35 -3.60 -14.54
N ILE A 58 5.32 -4.05 -13.80
CA ILE A 58 4.87 -3.40 -12.57
C ILE A 58 5.89 -3.73 -11.48
N ARG A 59 6.70 -2.74 -11.12
CA ARG A 59 7.66 -2.88 -10.04
C ARG A 59 6.99 -2.58 -8.71
N GLN A 60 7.25 -3.42 -7.72
CA GLN A 60 6.95 -3.08 -6.33
C GLN A 60 7.98 -2.04 -5.88
N LEU A 61 7.54 -0.78 -5.78
CA LEU A 61 8.33 0.27 -5.17
C LEU A 61 8.14 0.13 -3.66
N SER A 62 9.19 -0.19 -2.93
CA SER A 62 9.19 0.01 -1.49
C SER A 62 9.17 1.52 -1.24
N ILE A 63 8.06 2.06 -0.74
CA ILE A 63 8.03 3.43 -0.22
C ILE A 63 8.80 3.39 1.11
N VAL A 64 10.13 3.49 1.02
CA VAL A 64 11.03 3.53 2.19
C VAL A 64 11.14 4.97 2.72
N GLY A 65 10.66 5.95 1.96
CA GLY A 65 10.79 7.38 2.28
C GLY A 65 10.07 7.80 3.56
N GLU A 66 8.85 7.31 3.82
CA GLU A 66 8.12 7.66 5.05
C GLU A 66 8.81 7.12 6.30
N LYS A 67 9.39 5.90 6.21
CA LYS A 67 10.17 5.28 7.29
C LYS A 67 11.55 5.92 7.48
N MET A 68 12.14 6.48 6.42
CA MET A 68 13.45 7.17 6.48
C MET A 68 13.32 8.64 6.89
N SER A 69 12.14 9.24 6.73
CA SER A 69 11.89 10.65 7.08
C SER A 69 11.51 10.83 8.55
N SER A 70 11.42 9.76 9.33
CA SER A 70 11.23 9.87 10.78
C SER A 70 12.53 10.38 11.41
N ASP A 71 12.48 11.56 12.01
CA ASP A 71 13.54 12.05 12.87
C ASP A 71 13.55 11.23 14.16
N ILE A 72 14.39 10.19 14.17
CA ILE A 72 14.52 9.27 15.30
C ILE A 72 15.02 10.01 16.54
N GLU A 73 15.87 11.03 16.34
CA GLU A 73 16.44 11.82 17.43
C GLU A 73 15.36 12.69 18.08
N ALA A 74 14.55 13.39 17.28
CA ALA A 74 13.40 14.15 17.79
C ALA A 74 12.37 13.25 18.49
N GLY A 75 12.08 12.06 17.94
CA GLY A 75 11.19 11.09 18.58
C GLY A 75 11.69 10.57 19.93
N ASN A 76 12.99 10.35 20.04
CA ASN A 76 13.63 9.95 21.30
C ASN A 76 13.66 11.10 22.32
N SER A 77 13.97 12.33 21.89
CA SER A 77 13.92 13.53 22.74
C SER A 77 12.53 13.74 23.32
N PHE A 78 11.51 13.69 22.47
CA PHE A 78 10.12 13.82 22.90
C PHE A 78 9.72 12.75 23.92
N THR A 79 10.15 11.51 23.72
CA THR A 79 9.85 10.42 24.66
C THR A 79 10.50 10.64 26.03
N ALA A 80 11.75 11.13 26.06
CA ALA A 80 12.45 11.46 27.29
C ALA A 80 11.82 12.66 28.02
N GLU A 81 11.46 13.72 27.29
CA GLU A 81 10.80 14.91 27.84
C GLU A 81 9.41 14.57 28.41
N LEU A 82 8.64 13.74 27.70
CA LEU A 82 7.34 13.27 28.15
C LEU A 82 7.46 12.45 29.45
N GLN A 83 8.45 11.57 29.54
CA GLN A 83 8.72 10.80 30.76
C GLN A 83 9.08 11.70 31.95
N ASP A 84 9.91 12.71 31.72
CA ASP A 84 10.27 13.68 32.77
C ASP A 84 9.04 14.46 33.25
N MET A 85 8.18 14.89 32.34
CA MET A 85 6.92 15.58 32.66
C MET A 85 5.96 14.70 33.46
N ILE A 86 5.79 13.42 33.06
CA ILE A 86 4.94 12.47 33.79
C ILE A 86 5.42 12.30 35.23
N VAL A 87 6.74 12.15 35.44
CA VAL A 87 7.31 11.99 36.78
C VAL A 87 7.20 13.28 37.60
N LYS A 88 7.52 14.43 36.98
CA LYS A 88 7.51 15.74 37.62
C LYS A 88 6.11 16.16 38.06
N GLU A 89 5.13 15.96 37.20
CA GLU A 89 3.73 16.36 37.43
C GLU A 89 2.90 15.25 38.06
N LYS A 90 3.49 14.06 38.27
CA LYS A 90 2.83 12.87 38.81
C LYS A 90 1.55 12.53 38.05
N LEU A 91 1.62 12.62 36.73
CA LEU A 91 0.47 12.38 35.85
C LEU A 91 0.02 10.93 36.00
N THR A 92 -1.29 10.75 36.13
CA THR A 92 -1.91 9.42 36.13
C THR A 92 -2.27 9.01 34.71
N SER A 93 -2.54 7.73 34.49
CA SER A 93 -2.96 7.22 33.18
C SER A 93 -4.26 7.86 32.66
N ASP A 94 -5.04 8.53 33.52
CA ASP A 94 -6.24 9.24 33.11
C ASP A 94 -5.94 10.63 32.50
N GLN A 95 -4.68 11.10 32.61
CA GLN A 95 -4.23 12.43 32.17
C GLN A 95 -3.26 12.39 30.98
N ILE A 96 -2.92 11.20 30.48
CA ILE A 96 -1.98 10.94 29.38
C ILE A 96 -2.76 10.24 28.27
#